data_AF-A0A8X7NZ66-F1
#
_entry.id   AF-A0A8X7NZ66-F1
#
_cell.length_a   1.000
_cell.length_b   1.000
_cell.length_c   1.000
_cell.angle_alpha   90.00
_cell.angle_beta   90.00
_cell.angle_gamma   90.00
#
_symmetry.space_group_name_H-M   'P 1'
#
loop_
_entity.id
_entity.type
_entity.pdbx_description
1 polymer ?
#
loop_
_entity_poly.entity_id
_entity_poly.type
_entity_poly.pdbx_seq_one_letter_code
_entity_poly.pdbx_strand_id
1 'polypeptide(L)'
;MAATYHVRSCSLPARLHSTGLNRIQQLLNMLPTDDKSSLSFLSELYESVSHLFNDSPASLLLPNHSSYTHLLDLSLVHLDLCSKLRDITCHIKDCLRDLRYAFRRRRHGEDSTIQCHVKAFIRSRRSIHKDLAKLLLLLKQTEHSSSESTHPLITLLRQVCSQTCLTFRTVLLSLSSPVPKPMPSKWALVTKLMVKNVTNTNSQAQRNEFQMMDEELQSLSMAKEIKKERIKSLITTLDNVDVAVEELESSLETLYRRMIQARVYILNTLSMHV
;
A
#
# COMPACT_ATOMS: atom_id res chain seq x y z
N MET A 1 -27.87 -49.50 46.86
CA MET A 1 -26.81 -49.27 45.87
C MET A 1 -27.03 -47.89 45.26
N ALA A 2 -26.23 -46.90 45.63
CA ALA A 2 -26.36 -45.54 45.12
C ALA A 2 -25.60 -45.42 43.80
N ALA A 3 -26.29 -44.97 42.74
CA ALA A 3 -25.67 -44.68 41.45
C ALA A 3 -24.80 -43.43 41.57
N THR A 4 -23.49 -43.60 41.37
CA THR A 4 -22.51 -42.52 41.32
C THR A 4 -22.63 -41.79 39.98
N TYR A 5 -23.18 -40.58 40.01
CA TYR A 5 -23.18 -39.69 38.85
C TYR A 5 -21.76 -39.16 38.62
N HIS A 6 -21.16 -39.54 37.50
CA HIS A 6 -19.92 -38.94 37.02
C HIS A 6 -20.21 -37.49 36.60
N VAL A 7 -19.80 -36.53 37.43
CA VAL A 7 -19.67 -35.14 37.03
C VAL A 7 -18.57 -35.08 35.98
N ARG A 8 -18.95 -34.93 34.71
CA ARG A 8 -18.01 -34.64 33.62
C ARG A 8 -17.58 -33.18 33.76
N SER A 9 -16.32 -32.98 34.10
CA SER A 9 -15.66 -31.69 34.04
C SER A 9 -15.62 -31.20 32.59
N CYS A 10 -16.42 -30.19 32.28
CA CYS A 10 -16.29 -29.44 31.04
C CYS A 10 -15.06 -28.54 31.16
N SER A 11 -13.96 -28.93 30.50
CA SER A 11 -12.83 -28.02 30.26
C SER A 11 -13.27 -26.93 29.28
N LEU A 12 -13.77 -25.81 29.81
CA LEU A 12 -13.90 -24.57 29.05
C LEU A 12 -12.49 -24.15 28.59
N PRO A 13 -12.28 -23.83 27.29
CA PRO A 13 -11.01 -23.25 26.86
C PRO A 13 -10.90 -21.84 27.44
N ALA A 14 -10.29 -21.72 28.62
CA ALA A 14 -10.15 -20.47 29.37
C ALA A 14 -9.02 -19.55 28.85
N ARG A 15 -8.50 -19.78 27.64
CA ARG A 15 -7.37 -19.02 27.11
C ARG A 15 -7.70 -18.53 25.71
N LEU A 16 -7.51 -17.23 25.48
CA LEU A 16 -7.32 -16.67 24.14
C LEU A 16 -6.45 -17.66 23.37
N HIS A 17 -6.92 -18.15 22.21
CA HIS A 17 -6.26 -19.23 21.48
C HIS A 17 -4.82 -18.79 21.21
N SER A 18 -3.86 -19.27 22.01
CA SER A 18 -2.49 -18.73 22.07
C SER A 18 -1.81 -18.83 20.71
N THR A 19 -2.24 -19.78 19.90
CA THR A 19 -1.84 -19.99 18.52
C THR A 19 -2.15 -18.80 17.60
N GLY A 20 -3.34 -18.17 17.70
CA GLY A 20 -3.72 -17.04 16.87
C GLY A 20 -2.92 -15.77 17.19
N LEU A 21 -2.78 -15.46 18.49
CA LEU A 21 -1.93 -14.35 18.96
C LEU A 21 -0.46 -14.57 18.59
N ASN A 22 0.05 -15.79 18.82
CA ASN A 22 1.43 -16.15 18.46
C ASN A 22 1.66 -16.05 16.96
N ARG A 23 0.69 -16.42 16.12
CA ARG A 23 0.82 -16.31 14.66
C ARG A 23 0.98 -14.85 14.22
N ILE A 24 0.14 -13.95 14.72
CA ILE A 24 0.22 -12.52 14.39
C ILE A 24 1.54 -11.95 14.90
N GLN A 25 1.95 -12.29 16.13
CA GLN A 25 3.23 -11.85 16.68
C GLN A 25 4.42 -12.37 15.88
N GLN A 26 4.39 -13.64 15.45
CA GLN A 26 5.41 -14.22 14.59
C GLN A 26 5.50 -13.44 13.28
N LEU A 27 4.37 -13.20 12.61
CA LEU A 27 4.35 -12.41 11.38
C LEU A 27 4.92 -11.00 11.60
N LEU A 28 4.52 -10.30 12.66
CA LEU A 28 5.04 -8.96 12.98
C LEU A 28 6.55 -8.94 13.29
N ASN A 29 7.11 -10.04 13.82
CA ASN A 29 8.54 -10.17 14.07
C ASN A 29 9.33 -10.54 12.82
N MET A 30 8.67 -11.06 11.77
CA MET A 30 9.32 -11.32 10.50
C MET A 30 9.53 -9.97 9.81
N LEU A 31 10.81 -9.65 9.54
CA LEU A 31 11.11 -8.59 8.59
C LEU A 31 10.58 -9.03 7.21
N PRO A 32 9.96 -8.15 6.40
CA PRO A 32 9.62 -8.49 5.02
C PRO A 32 10.89 -9.00 4.33
N THR A 33 10.94 -10.30 4.06
CA THR A 33 12.03 -10.93 3.30
C THR A 33 11.86 -10.54 1.83
N ASP A 34 12.97 -10.35 1.10
CA ASP A 34 12.97 -9.89 -0.30
C ASP A 34 11.98 -10.61 -1.23
N ASP A 35 11.61 -11.87 -0.94
CA ASP A 35 10.67 -12.67 -1.75
C ASP A 35 9.17 -12.36 -1.55
N LYS A 36 8.76 -11.70 -0.45
CA LYS A 36 7.34 -11.37 -0.19
C LYS A 36 7.09 -9.88 -0.39
N SER A 37 6.19 -9.53 -1.31
CA SER A 37 5.73 -8.15 -1.44
C SER A 37 5.13 -7.67 -0.11
N SER A 38 5.44 -6.45 0.32
CA SER A 38 5.01 -5.90 1.62
C SER A 38 3.47 -5.94 1.80
N LEU A 39 2.71 -5.91 0.71
CA LEU A 39 1.25 -6.02 0.67
C LEU A 39 0.74 -7.46 0.85
N SER A 40 1.46 -8.46 0.33
CA SER A 40 1.10 -9.88 0.55
C SER A 40 1.26 -10.25 2.02
N PHE A 41 2.36 -9.81 2.63
CA PHE A 41 2.60 -9.94 4.07
C PHE A 41 1.49 -9.27 4.90
N LEU A 42 1.09 -8.06 4.52
CA LEU A 42 0.01 -7.36 5.21
C LEU A 42 -1.34 -8.06 5.04
N SER A 43 -1.60 -8.64 3.88
CA SER A 43 -2.80 -9.45 3.63
C SER A 43 -2.85 -10.68 4.55
N GLU A 44 -1.71 -11.35 4.73
CA GLU A 44 -1.55 -12.50 5.65
C GLU A 44 -1.76 -12.10 7.12
N LEU A 45 -1.32 -10.90 7.51
CA LEU A 45 -1.59 -10.32 8.83
C LEU A 45 -3.09 -10.10 9.06
N TYR A 46 -3.80 -9.44 8.13
CA TYR A 46 -5.25 -9.21 8.27
C TYR A 46 -6.08 -10.49 8.21
N GLU A 47 -5.64 -11.49 7.44
CA GLU A 47 -6.23 -12.82 7.46
C GLU A 47 -6.06 -13.49 8.84
N SER A 48 -4.86 -13.42 9.41
CA SER A 48 -4.59 -13.95 10.76
C SER A 48 -5.42 -13.23 11.84
N VAL A 49 -5.62 -11.92 11.73
CA VAL A 49 -6.54 -11.16 12.59
C VAL A 49 -7.96 -11.66 12.42
N SER A 50 -8.43 -11.88 11.18
CA SER A 50 -9.76 -12.39 10.91
C SER A 50 -10.00 -13.76 11.59
N HIS A 51 -9.05 -14.69 11.44
CA HIS A 51 -9.10 -15.99 12.10
C HIS A 51 -9.12 -15.88 13.63
N LEU A 52 -8.29 -15.01 14.22
CA LEU A 52 -8.27 -14.81 15.66
C LEU A 52 -9.65 -14.42 16.21
N PHE A 53 -10.34 -13.49 15.55
CA PHE A 53 -11.65 -12.99 15.97
C PHE A 53 -12.80 -13.94 15.63
N ASN A 54 -12.67 -14.73 14.56
CA ASN A 54 -13.66 -15.73 14.19
C ASN A 54 -13.61 -16.96 15.11
N ASP A 55 -12.41 -17.39 15.52
CA ASP A 55 -12.21 -18.68 16.20
C ASP A 55 -12.16 -18.56 17.73
N SER A 56 -11.98 -17.35 18.28
CA SER A 56 -11.91 -17.13 19.73
C SER A 56 -13.27 -16.75 20.31
N PRO A 57 -13.67 -17.32 21.46
CA PRO A 57 -14.90 -16.89 22.13
C PRO A 57 -14.74 -15.43 22.58
N ALA A 58 -15.75 -14.63 22.26
CA ALA A 58 -15.71 -13.18 22.44
C ALA A 58 -15.54 -12.74 23.91
N SER A 59 -15.97 -13.55 24.88
CA SER A 59 -15.69 -13.33 26.32
C SER A 59 -14.20 -13.25 26.68
N LEU A 60 -13.31 -13.81 25.86
CA LEU A 60 -11.86 -13.74 26.04
C LEU A 60 -11.22 -12.54 25.34
N LEU A 61 -11.93 -11.92 24.39
CA LEU A 61 -11.44 -10.85 23.51
C LEU A 61 -11.85 -9.45 23.98
N LEU A 62 -12.62 -9.27 25.07
CA LEU A 62 -13.18 -7.98 25.47
C LEU A 62 -12.49 -7.41 26.73
N PRO A 63 -11.51 -6.48 26.61
CA PRO A 63 -10.95 -5.81 27.78
C PRO A 63 -11.78 -4.58 28.16
N ASN A 64 -12.35 -3.87 27.17
CA ASN A 64 -13.27 -2.72 27.26
C ASN A 64 -13.66 -2.29 25.82
N HIS A 65 -14.93 -1.97 25.56
CA HIS A 65 -15.39 -1.50 24.22
C HIS A 65 -14.66 -0.23 23.76
N SER A 66 -14.31 0.67 24.68
CA SER A 66 -13.63 1.93 24.37
C SER A 66 -12.22 1.75 23.80
N SER A 67 -11.57 0.60 24.06
CA SER A 67 -10.22 0.32 23.53
C SER A 67 -10.25 -0.04 22.05
N TYR A 68 -11.40 -0.52 21.55
CA TYR A 68 -11.59 -0.92 20.17
C TYR A 68 -12.09 0.20 19.27
N THR A 69 -12.76 1.21 19.81
CA THR A 69 -13.29 2.32 19.00
C THR A 69 -12.18 3.01 18.22
N HIS A 70 -11.09 3.38 18.90
CA HIS A 70 -9.94 4.01 18.24
C HIS A 70 -9.28 3.10 17.19
N LEU A 71 -9.18 1.79 17.45
CA LEU A 71 -8.66 0.83 16.47
C LEU A 71 -9.57 0.70 15.24
N LEU A 72 -10.89 0.69 15.46
CA LEU A 72 -11.88 0.62 14.40
C LEU A 72 -11.91 1.91 13.56
N ASP A 73 -11.76 3.07 14.20
CA ASP A 73 -11.62 4.36 13.53
C ASP A 73 -10.36 4.39 12.67
N LEU A 74 -9.22 3.95 13.22
CA LEU A 74 -7.97 3.85 12.48
C LEU A 74 -8.07 2.85 11.31
N SER A 75 -8.78 1.73 11.51
CA SER A 75 -9.02 0.75 10.44
C SER A 75 -9.82 1.33 9.27
N LEU A 76 -10.77 2.25 9.53
CA LEU A 76 -11.50 2.97 8.49
C LEU A 76 -10.56 3.89 7.71
N VAL A 77 -9.68 4.61 8.40
CA VAL A 77 -8.68 5.47 7.74
C VAL A 77 -7.76 4.65 6.84
N HIS A 78 -7.33 3.46 7.28
CA HIS A 78 -6.54 2.56 6.44
C HIS A 78 -7.33 2.03 5.23
N LEU A 79 -8.62 1.73 5.38
CA LEU A 79 -9.48 1.31 4.27
C LEU A 79 -9.64 2.43 3.23
N ASP A 80 -9.89 3.66 3.69
CA ASP A 80 -9.99 4.84 2.81
C ASP A 80 -8.69 5.10 2.05
N LEU A 81 -7.55 4.95 2.73
CA LEU A 81 -6.23 5.05 2.14
C LEU A 81 -6.01 3.97 1.07
N CYS A 82 -6.34 2.71 1.37
CA CYS A 82 -6.26 1.60 0.44
C CYS A 82 -7.16 1.83 -0.79
N SER A 83 -8.38 2.31 -0.59
CA SER A 83 -9.31 2.65 -1.67
C SER A 83 -8.75 3.74 -2.58
N LYS A 84 -8.29 4.87 -2.02
CA LYS A 84 -7.69 5.96 -2.81
C LYS A 84 -6.45 5.51 -3.56
N LEU A 85 -5.63 4.64 -2.95
CA LEU A 85 -4.45 4.09 -3.60
C LEU A 85 -4.83 3.18 -4.78
N ARG A 86 -5.87 2.34 -4.64
CA ARG A 86 -6.42 1.55 -5.77
C ARG A 86 -6.89 2.43 -6.91
N ASP A 87 -7.60 3.52 -6.61
CA ASP A 87 -8.07 4.47 -7.64
C ASP A 87 -6.88 5.11 -8.39
N ILE A 88 -5.82 5.48 -7.66
CA ILE A 88 -4.58 5.99 -8.25
C ILE A 88 -3.91 4.94 -9.15
N THR A 89 -3.78 3.70 -8.68
CA THR A 89 -3.19 2.59 -9.46
C THR A 89 -3.98 2.33 -10.74
N CYS A 90 -5.31 2.35 -10.67
CA CYS A 90 -6.18 2.24 -11.83
C CYS A 90 -5.94 3.40 -12.81
N HIS A 91 -5.84 4.64 -12.31
CA HIS A 91 -5.57 5.81 -13.14
C HIS A 91 -4.19 5.74 -13.82
N ILE A 92 -3.15 5.23 -13.14
CA ILE A 92 -1.83 4.97 -13.74
C ILE A 92 -1.97 4.00 -14.92
N LYS A 93 -2.67 2.88 -14.72
CA LYS A 93 -2.91 1.86 -15.74
C LYS A 93 -3.59 2.42 -16.98
N ASP A 94 -4.63 3.24 -16.80
CA ASP A 94 -5.33 3.89 -17.91
C ASP A 94 -4.39 4.83 -18.70
N CYS A 95 -3.60 5.64 -17.99
CA CYS A 95 -2.62 6.53 -18.63
C CYS A 95 -1.56 5.77 -19.44
N LEU A 96 -1.09 4.62 -18.92
CA LEU A 96 -0.13 3.75 -19.63
C LEU A 96 -0.76 3.17 -20.89
N ARG A 97 -2.00 2.68 -20.80
CA ARG A 97 -2.76 2.11 -21.92
C ARG A 97 -2.99 3.14 -23.01
N ASP A 98 -3.40 4.35 -22.67
CA ASP A 98 -3.61 5.44 -23.62
C ASP A 98 -2.33 5.82 -24.37
N LEU A 99 -1.22 5.98 -23.65
CA LEU A 99 0.06 6.33 -24.26
C LEU A 99 0.59 5.21 -25.15
N ARG A 100 0.50 3.96 -24.69
CA ARG A 100 0.90 2.77 -25.46
C ARG A 100 0.08 2.64 -26.73
N TYR A 101 -1.22 2.87 -26.65
CA TYR A 101 -2.11 2.81 -27.80
C TYR A 101 -1.76 3.89 -28.84
N ALA A 102 -1.48 5.12 -28.39
CA ALA A 102 -1.02 6.19 -29.27
C ALA A 102 0.27 5.79 -30.01
N PHE A 103 1.26 5.25 -29.28
CA PHE A 103 2.50 4.77 -29.88
C PHE A 103 2.31 3.64 -30.89
N ARG A 104 1.42 2.67 -30.60
CA ARG A 104 1.13 1.56 -31.52
C ARG A 104 0.38 2.00 -32.78
N ARG A 105 -0.40 3.08 -32.73
CA ARG A 105 -1.18 3.61 -33.86
C ARG A 105 -0.47 4.64 -34.73
N ARG A 106 0.70 5.14 -34.30
CA ARG A 106 1.44 6.19 -35.00
C ARG A 106 1.62 5.89 -36.49
N ARG A 107 1.20 6.81 -37.35
CA ARG A 107 1.55 6.86 -38.78
C ARG A 107 2.67 7.86 -39.06
N HIS A 108 3.26 7.79 -40.25
CA HIS A 108 4.29 8.74 -40.67
C HIS A 108 3.70 10.17 -40.73
N GLY A 109 4.36 11.14 -40.09
CA GLY A 109 3.90 12.54 -40.02
C GLY A 109 2.99 12.89 -38.83
N GLU A 110 2.63 11.93 -37.96
CA GLU A 110 1.76 12.16 -36.80
C GLU A 110 2.51 12.49 -35.50
N ASP A 111 3.71 13.07 -35.59
CA ASP A 111 4.55 13.30 -34.40
C ASP A 111 3.93 14.31 -33.43
N SER A 112 3.12 15.24 -33.94
CA SER A 112 2.38 16.21 -33.13
C SER A 112 1.30 15.56 -32.25
N THR A 113 0.61 14.53 -32.75
CA THR A 113 -0.41 13.81 -31.97
C THR A 113 0.25 12.98 -30.86
N ILE A 114 1.35 12.31 -31.19
CA ILE A 114 2.17 11.57 -30.23
C ILE A 114 2.71 12.48 -29.13
N GLN A 115 3.23 13.66 -29.48
CA GLN A 115 3.65 14.65 -28.50
C GLN A 115 2.48 15.09 -27.59
N CYS A 116 1.26 15.18 -28.11
CA CYS A 116 0.09 15.52 -27.31
C CYS A 116 -0.20 14.43 -26.26
N HIS A 117 -0.18 13.16 -26.65
CA HIS A 117 -0.33 12.02 -25.72
C HIS A 117 0.80 11.96 -24.68
N VAL A 118 2.05 12.18 -25.09
CA VAL A 118 3.19 12.27 -24.15
C VAL A 118 3.00 13.41 -23.16
N LYS A 119 2.60 14.61 -23.63
CA LYS A 119 2.32 15.75 -22.75
C LYS A 119 1.12 15.49 -21.82
N ALA A 120 0.11 14.75 -22.28
CA ALA A 120 -1.03 14.35 -21.45
C ALA A 120 -0.57 13.39 -20.33
N PHE A 121 0.22 12.37 -20.65
CA PHE A 121 0.80 11.44 -19.67
C PHE A 121 1.67 12.16 -18.64
N ILE A 122 2.51 13.10 -19.06
CA ILE A 122 3.32 13.91 -18.13
C ILE A 122 2.43 14.71 -17.17
N ARG A 123 1.30 15.27 -17.65
CA ARG A 123 0.35 16.00 -16.81
C ARG A 123 -0.37 15.07 -15.82
N SER A 124 -0.86 13.93 -16.27
CA SER A 124 -1.53 12.96 -15.39
C SER A 124 -0.57 12.46 -14.32
N ARG A 125 0.67 12.12 -14.67
CA ARG A 125 1.71 11.75 -13.71
C ARG A 125 1.93 12.83 -12.65
N ARG A 126 2.04 14.11 -13.04
CA ARG A 126 2.14 15.21 -12.06
C ARG A 126 0.92 15.30 -11.14
N SER A 127 -0.28 15.00 -11.63
CA SER A 127 -1.49 14.93 -10.80
C SER A 127 -1.41 13.79 -9.81
N ILE A 128 -1.08 12.58 -10.28
CA ILE A 128 -0.88 11.38 -9.45
C ILE A 128 0.11 11.65 -8.32
N HIS A 129 1.25 12.30 -8.60
CA HIS A 129 2.22 12.66 -7.55
C HIS A 129 1.65 13.60 -6.48
N LYS A 130 0.76 14.54 -6.86
CA LYS A 130 0.09 15.40 -5.88
C LYS A 130 -0.85 14.58 -5.00
N ASP A 131 -1.55 13.61 -5.58
CA ASP A 131 -2.48 12.77 -4.84
C ASP A 131 -1.74 11.81 -3.90
N LEU A 132 -0.64 11.20 -4.36
CA LEU A 132 0.27 10.41 -3.51
C LEU A 132 0.83 11.25 -2.34
N ALA A 133 1.22 12.50 -2.59
CA ALA A 133 1.70 13.39 -1.55
C ALA A 133 0.62 13.71 -0.50
N LYS A 134 -0.66 13.87 -0.90
CA LYS A 134 -1.78 14.03 0.03
C LYS A 134 -1.96 12.78 0.90
N LEU A 135 -1.86 11.59 0.31
CA LEU A 135 -1.96 10.32 1.05
C LEU A 135 -0.82 10.15 2.06
N LEU A 136 0.42 10.51 1.69
CA LEU A 136 1.57 10.51 2.60
C LEU A 136 1.39 11.50 3.77
N LEU A 137 0.80 12.67 3.52
CA LEU A 137 0.48 13.64 4.57
C LEU A 137 -0.58 13.10 5.53
N LEU A 138 -1.63 12.46 5.00
CA LEU A 138 -2.68 11.83 5.80
C LEU A 138 -2.11 10.73 6.71
N LEU A 139 -1.26 9.85 6.18
CA LEU A 139 -0.56 8.82 6.96
C LEU A 139 0.26 9.42 8.11
N LYS A 140 0.97 10.52 7.86
CA LYS A 140 1.76 11.19 8.90
C LYS A 140 0.90 11.74 10.04
N GLN A 141 -0.30 12.24 9.73
CA GLN A 141 -1.22 12.75 10.75
C GLN A 141 -1.78 11.65 11.64
N THR A 142 -1.94 10.42 11.10
CA THR A 142 -2.43 9.26 11.85
C THR A 142 -1.41 8.61 12.78
N GLU A 143 -0.10 8.89 12.63
CA GLU A 143 0.97 8.29 13.44
C GLU A 143 1.01 8.81 14.90
N HIS A 144 0.36 9.93 15.21
CA HIS A 144 0.54 10.64 16.50
C HIS A 144 -0.46 10.29 17.62
N SER A 145 -1.35 9.32 17.42
CA SER A 145 -2.43 9.02 18.39
C SER A 145 -2.21 7.72 19.20
N SER A 146 -1.05 7.56 19.85
CA SER A 146 -0.82 6.40 20.72
C SER A 146 -1.05 6.76 22.19
N SER A 147 -2.19 6.34 22.76
CA SER A 147 -2.34 6.22 24.22
C SER A 147 -1.90 4.82 24.63
N GLU A 148 -0.92 4.63 25.52
CA GLU A 148 -0.51 3.28 25.98
C GLU A 148 -1.71 2.47 26.49
N SER A 149 -1.79 1.20 26.08
CA SER A 149 -2.81 0.25 26.56
C SER A 149 -2.14 -0.93 27.22
N THR A 150 -2.64 -1.37 28.37
CA THR A 150 -2.07 -2.50 29.11
C THR A 150 -2.49 -3.87 28.54
N HIS A 151 -3.52 -3.94 27.68
CA HIS A 151 -4.06 -5.23 27.21
C HIS A 151 -3.28 -5.82 26.02
N PRO A 152 -2.76 -7.06 26.11
CA PRO A 152 -1.91 -7.67 25.09
C PRO A 152 -2.49 -7.68 23.67
N LEU A 153 -3.79 -8.01 23.53
CA LEU A 153 -4.49 -8.02 22.23
C LEU A 153 -4.59 -6.62 21.60
N ILE A 154 -4.81 -5.58 22.42
CA ILE A 154 -4.92 -4.20 21.92
C ILE A 154 -3.54 -3.73 21.45
N THR A 155 -2.49 -4.05 22.22
CA THR A 155 -1.11 -3.79 21.83
C THR A 155 -0.75 -4.48 20.51
N LEU A 156 -1.15 -5.75 20.35
CA LEU A 156 -0.92 -6.51 19.11
C LEU A 156 -1.64 -5.89 17.91
N LEU A 157 -2.92 -5.52 18.05
CA LEU A 157 -3.68 -4.87 16.97
C LEU A 157 -3.12 -3.49 16.60
N ARG A 158 -2.55 -2.75 17.56
CA ARG A 158 -1.82 -1.52 17.26
C ARG A 158 -0.55 -1.76 16.48
N GLN A 159 0.17 -2.85 16.75
CA GLN A 159 1.33 -3.22 15.94
C GLN A 159 0.90 -3.55 14.51
N VAL A 160 -0.22 -4.25 14.31
CA VAL A 160 -0.80 -4.47 12.96
C VAL A 160 -1.15 -3.14 12.29
N CYS A 161 -1.72 -2.18 13.02
CA CYS A 161 -2.00 -0.85 12.50
C CYS A 161 -0.73 -0.09 12.11
N SER A 162 0.30 -0.11 12.96
CA SER A 162 1.60 0.50 12.68
C SER A 162 2.25 -0.12 11.43
N GLN A 163 2.21 -1.45 11.33
CA GLN A 163 2.70 -2.17 10.16
C GLN A 163 1.91 -1.80 8.89
N THR A 164 0.60 -1.58 9.01
CA THR A 164 -0.25 -1.09 7.91
C THR A 164 0.23 0.28 7.42
N CYS A 165 0.47 1.23 8.32
CA CYS A 165 1.00 2.55 7.98
C CYS A 165 2.36 2.45 7.28
N LEU A 166 3.27 1.63 7.82
CA LEU A 166 4.60 1.43 7.23
C LEU A 166 4.51 0.85 5.82
N THR A 167 3.69 -0.19 5.61
CA THR A 167 3.50 -0.78 4.29
C THR A 167 2.88 0.20 3.30
N PHE A 168 1.84 0.96 3.69
CA PHE A 168 1.30 1.97 2.77
C PHE A 168 2.31 3.08 2.47
N ARG A 169 3.09 3.50 3.47
CA ARG A 169 4.15 4.49 3.27
C ARG A 169 5.18 4.01 2.26
N THR A 170 5.65 2.76 2.35
CA THR A 170 6.64 2.21 1.40
C THR A 170 6.08 2.14 -0.01
N VAL A 171 4.84 1.69 -0.18
CA VAL A 171 4.16 1.64 -1.49
C VAL A 171 3.94 3.04 -2.07
N LEU A 172 3.49 4.00 -1.27
CA LEU A 172 3.29 5.38 -1.74
C LEU A 172 4.62 6.03 -2.16
N LEU A 173 5.70 5.77 -1.41
CA LEU A 173 7.03 6.27 -1.75
C LEU A 173 7.59 5.64 -3.02
N SER A 174 7.36 4.35 -3.27
CA SER A 174 7.81 3.68 -4.50
C SER A 174 7.10 4.26 -5.74
N LEU A 175 5.81 4.57 -5.63
CA LEU A 175 5.04 5.25 -6.68
C LEU A 175 5.41 6.74 -6.84
N SER A 176 5.96 7.37 -5.79
CA SER A 176 6.27 8.80 -5.77
C SER A 176 7.67 9.17 -6.31
N SER A 177 8.31 8.31 -7.11
CA SER A 177 9.60 8.61 -7.75
C SER A 177 9.59 9.95 -8.53
N PRO A 178 10.55 10.88 -8.29
CA PRO A 178 10.40 12.29 -8.64
C PRO A 178 10.21 12.53 -10.15
N VAL A 179 9.14 13.24 -10.50
CA VAL A 179 8.97 13.84 -11.84
C VAL A 179 10.02 14.94 -12.01
N PRO A 180 10.86 14.92 -13.06
CA PRO A 180 11.70 16.05 -13.40
C PRO A 180 10.79 17.24 -13.75
N LYS A 181 10.84 18.26 -12.91
CA LYS A 181 10.17 19.54 -13.14
C LYS A 181 10.87 20.23 -14.33
N PRO A 182 10.15 20.80 -15.30
CA PRO A 182 10.73 21.79 -16.20
C PRO A 182 10.86 23.09 -15.40
N MET A 183 11.96 23.29 -14.70
CA MET A 183 12.25 24.56 -14.02
C MET A 183 13.67 25.03 -14.36
N PRO A 184 13.86 26.33 -14.63
CA PRO A 184 15.17 26.87 -14.91
C PRO A 184 16.10 26.73 -13.70
N SER A 185 17.37 26.48 -14.03
CA SER A 185 18.56 26.42 -13.18
C SER A 185 18.49 27.32 -11.93
N LYS A 186 18.48 26.67 -10.75
CA LYS A 186 19.02 27.08 -9.42
C LYS A 186 18.31 26.40 -8.24
N TRP A 187 17.08 25.89 -8.41
CA TRP A 187 16.30 25.24 -7.33
C TRP A 187 16.30 23.69 -7.38
N ALA A 188 16.77 23.08 -8.47
CA ALA A 188 16.84 21.62 -8.62
C ALA A 188 17.80 20.93 -7.63
N LEU A 189 18.74 21.68 -7.04
CA LEU A 189 19.69 21.19 -6.04
C LEU A 189 19.06 21.05 -4.64
N VAL A 190 18.04 21.85 -4.33
CA VAL A 190 17.39 21.85 -3.00
C VAL A 190 16.49 20.62 -2.83
N THR A 191 15.90 20.11 -3.92
CA THR A 191 15.07 18.88 -3.89
C THR A 191 15.89 17.59 -3.80
N LYS A 192 17.18 17.60 -4.19
CA LYS A 192 18.08 16.44 -4.04
C LYS A 192 18.55 16.22 -2.60
N LEU A 193 18.44 17.24 -1.73
CA LEU A 193 18.87 17.16 -0.33
C LEU A 193 17.81 16.57 0.60
N MET A 194 16.51 16.70 0.30
CA MET A 194 15.45 16.16 1.18
C MET A 194 15.19 14.67 1.01
N VAL A 195 15.61 14.06 -0.11
CA VAL A 195 15.50 12.60 -0.35
C VAL A 195 16.67 11.83 0.26
N LYS A 196 17.77 12.51 0.62
CA LYS A 196 19.00 11.87 1.13
C LYS A 196 18.96 11.53 2.63
N ASN A 197 17.90 11.91 3.36
CA ASN A 197 17.86 11.81 4.82
C ASN A 197 17.21 10.54 5.38
N VAL A 198 16.90 9.50 4.59
CA VAL A 198 16.28 8.27 5.12
C VAL A 198 17.05 6.98 4.82
N THR A 199 18.07 6.97 3.97
CA THR A 199 18.94 5.78 3.82
C THR A 199 20.40 6.20 3.66
N ASN A 200 21.13 6.11 4.76
CA ASN A 200 22.58 6.25 4.78
C ASN A 200 23.20 4.89 4.46
N THR A 201 23.42 4.60 3.18
CA THR A 201 24.45 3.63 2.75
C THR A 201 25.10 4.13 1.47
N ASN A 202 26.43 4.08 1.46
CA ASN A 202 27.29 4.54 0.39
C ASN A 202 27.09 3.71 -0.88
N SER A 203 26.53 4.31 -1.93
CA SER A 203 26.75 3.86 -3.30
C SER A 203 26.53 5.03 -4.27
N GLN A 204 27.37 5.06 -5.30
CA GLN A 204 27.35 6.04 -6.38
C GLN A 204 25.92 6.27 -6.90
N ALA A 205 25.65 7.49 -7.34
CA ALA A 205 24.38 7.94 -7.90
C ALA A 205 23.92 7.06 -9.09
N GLN A 206 23.31 5.92 -8.79
CA GLN A 206 22.61 5.08 -9.74
C GLN A 206 21.33 5.85 -10.09
N ARG A 207 21.29 6.34 -11.33
CA ARG A 207 20.19 7.13 -11.86
C ARG A 207 18.91 6.28 -11.75
N ASN A 208 17.91 6.71 -10.97
CA ASN A 208 16.66 5.96 -10.80
C ASN A 208 15.99 5.78 -12.18
N GLU A 209 15.58 4.54 -12.52
CA GLU A 209 14.97 4.17 -13.81
C GLU A 209 13.78 5.07 -14.19
N PHE A 210 12.99 5.47 -13.20
CA PHE A 210 11.91 6.45 -13.33
C PHE A 210 12.36 7.83 -13.82
N GLN A 211 13.53 8.30 -13.38
CA GLN A 211 14.09 9.57 -13.82
C GLN A 211 14.55 9.48 -15.28
N MET A 212 15.09 8.33 -15.69
CA MET A 212 15.47 8.10 -17.10
C MET A 212 14.24 8.05 -18.00
N MET A 213 13.17 7.37 -17.57
CA MET A 213 11.90 7.34 -18.32
C MET A 213 11.31 8.76 -18.44
N ASP A 214 11.36 9.56 -17.40
CA ASP A 214 10.84 10.92 -17.46
C ASP A 214 11.69 11.86 -18.34
N GLU A 215 13.02 11.73 -18.30
CA GLU A 215 13.92 12.47 -19.19
C GLU A 215 13.65 12.10 -20.66
N GLU A 216 13.40 10.81 -20.94
CA GLU A 216 13.04 10.34 -22.27
C GLU A 216 11.67 10.87 -22.71
N LEU A 217 10.63 10.79 -21.86
CA LEU A 217 9.31 11.35 -22.15
C LEU A 217 9.36 12.87 -22.35
N GLN A 218 10.13 13.58 -21.54
CA GLN A 218 10.29 15.03 -21.65
C GLN A 218 11.02 15.39 -22.95
N SER A 219 12.04 14.64 -23.35
CA SER A 219 12.74 14.86 -24.62
C SER A 219 11.85 14.57 -25.83
N LEU A 220 11.00 13.53 -25.78
CA LEU A 220 10.01 13.22 -26.81
C LEU A 220 8.96 14.32 -26.95
N SER A 221 8.57 14.95 -25.83
CA SER A 221 7.60 16.04 -25.84
C SER A 221 8.07 17.30 -26.60
N MET A 222 9.39 17.44 -26.82
CA MET A 222 10.03 18.59 -27.46
C MET A 222 10.78 18.22 -28.76
N ALA A 223 10.79 16.94 -29.15
CA ALA A 223 11.54 16.47 -30.30
C ALA A 223 10.90 16.94 -31.62
N LYS A 224 11.71 17.45 -32.55
CA LYS A 224 11.22 17.81 -33.90
C LYS A 224 10.77 16.59 -34.71
N GLU A 225 11.41 15.46 -34.49
CA GLU A 225 11.11 14.18 -35.12
C GLU A 225 11.30 13.06 -34.10
N ILE A 226 10.39 12.08 -34.09
CA ILE A 226 10.44 10.95 -33.17
C ILE A 226 10.88 9.70 -33.93
N LYS A 227 12.06 9.17 -33.65
CA LYS A 227 12.54 7.93 -34.29
C LYS A 227 11.68 6.72 -33.89
N LYS A 228 11.44 5.79 -34.83
CA LYS A 228 10.61 4.59 -34.59
C LYS A 228 11.22 3.68 -33.51
N GLU A 229 12.55 3.63 -33.44
CA GLU A 229 13.30 2.85 -32.44
C GLU A 229 13.03 3.35 -31.01
N ARG A 230 12.97 4.68 -30.83
CA ARG A 230 12.67 5.29 -29.51
C ARG A 230 11.28 4.91 -29.04
N ILE A 231 10.30 4.91 -29.93
CA ILE A 231 8.93 4.48 -29.62
C ILE A 231 8.90 3.00 -29.24
N LYS A 232 9.58 2.13 -30.00
CA LYS A 232 9.65 0.70 -29.67
C LYS A 232 10.25 0.47 -28.27
N SER A 233 11.36 1.13 -27.96
CA SER A 233 11.99 1.07 -26.64
C SER A 233 11.05 1.55 -25.53
N LEU A 234 10.29 2.61 -25.78
CA LEU A 234 9.37 3.15 -24.78
C LEU A 234 8.14 2.26 -24.59
N ILE A 235 7.61 1.64 -25.66
CA ILE A 235 6.54 0.63 -25.55
C ILE A 235 7.01 -0.52 -24.65
N THR A 236 8.23 -1.03 -24.83
CA THR A 236 8.74 -2.12 -23.96
C THR A 236 8.85 -1.69 -22.50
N THR A 237 9.26 -0.44 -22.23
CA THR A 237 9.27 0.09 -20.87
C THR A 237 7.85 0.22 -20.31
N LEU A 238 6.89 0.72 -21.10
CA LEU A 238 5.50 0.84 -20.68
C LEU A 238 4.87 -0.52 -20.39
N ASP A 239 5.17 -1.56 -21.18
CA ASP A 239 4.67 -2.91 -20.96
C ASP A 239 5.21 -3.50 -19.64
N ASN A 240 6.48 -3.28 -19.31
CA ASN A 240 7.04 -3.72 -18.02
C ASN A 240 6.37 -3.00 -16.82
N VAL A 241 6.08 -1.70 -16.97
CA VAL A 241 5.39 -0.93 -15.92
C VAL A 241 3.92 -1.37 -15.80
N ASP A 242 3.23 -1.67 -16.90
CA ASP A 242 1.84 -2.18 -16.94
C ASP A 242 1.72 -3.46 -16.10
N VAL A 243 2.64 -4.41 -16.27
CA VAL A 243 2.69 -5.66 -15.48
C VAL A 243 2.83 -5.38 -13.98
N ALA A 244 3.79 -4.53 -13.60
CA ALA A 244 4.00 -4.19 -12.19
C ALA A 244 2.80 -3.45 -11.56
N VAL A 245 2.11 -2.62 -12.35
CA VAL A 245 0.89 -1.91 -11.93
C VAL A 245 -0.29 -2.88 -11.76
N GLU A 246 -0.42 -3.87 -12.64
CA GLU A 246 -1.45 -4.92 -12.53
C GLU A 246 -1.24 -5.81 -11.29
N GLU A 247 0.01 -6.19 -11.00
CA GLU A 247 0.35 -6.92 -9.77
C GLU A 247 0.05 -6.11 -8.50
N LEU A 248 0.36 -4.81 -8.51
CA LEU A 248 0.05 -3.90 -7.42
C LEU A 248 -1.46 -3.75 -7.21
N GLU A 249 -2.22 -3.57 -8.29
CA GLU A 249 -3.69 -3.46 -8.24
C GLU A 249 -4.33 -4.71 -7.62
N SER A 250 -3.92 -5.89 -8.09
CA SER A 250 -4.38 -7.18 -7.56
C SER A 250 -4.04 -7.36 -6.07
N SER A 251 -2.81 -6.98 -5.69
CA SER A 251 -2.36 -7.04 -4.29
C SER A 251 -3.16 -6.11 -3.39
N LEU A 252 -3.43 -4.88 -3.84
CA LEU A 252 -4.26 -3.91 -3.10
C LEU A 252 -5.71 -4.36 -3.00
N GLU A 253 -6.28 -4.95 -4.05
CA GLU A 253 -7.64 -5.47 -4.03
C GLU A 253 -7.80 -6.63 -3.04
N THR A 254 -6.82 -7.53 -3.01
CA THR A 254 -6.75 -8.62 -2.04
C THR A 254 -6.66 -8.07 -0.61
N LEU A 255 -5.73 -7.14 -0.37
CA LEU A 255 -5.55 -6.51 0.93
C LEU A 255 -6.83 -5.80 1.38
N TYR A 256 -7.48 -5.02 0.52
CA TYR A 256 -8.71 -4.31 0.82
C TYR A 256 -9.82 -5.27 1.30
N ARG A 257 -9.99 -6.40 0.61
CA ARG A 257 -10.94 -7.45 1.04
C ARG A 257 -10.59 -8.02 2.42
N ARG A 258 -9.32 -8.31 2.69
CA ARG A 258 -8.87 -8.83 3.99
C ARG A 258 -9.07 -7.83 5.13
N MET A 259 -8.83 -6.54 4.88
CA MET A 259 -9.06 -5.47 5.86
C MET A 259 -10.55 -5.34 6.22
N ILE A 260 -11.45 -5.42 5.21
CA ILE A 260 -12.89 -5.44 5.45
C ILE A 260 -13.29 -6.64 6.29
N GLN A 261 -12.82 -7.84 5.93
CA GLN A 261 -13.10 -9.07 6.68
C GLN A 261 -12.69 -8.93 8.15
N ALA A 262 -11.45 -8.52 8.41
CA ALA A 262 -10.95 -8.33 9.76
C ALA A 262 -11.82 -7.35 10.56
N ARG A 263 -12.18 -6.20 9.95
CA ARG A 263 -13.06 -5.21 10.59
C ARG A 263 -14.44 -5.78 10.90
N VAL A 264 -15.05 -6.53 9.98
CA VAL A 264 -16.35 -7.18 10.18
C VAL A 264 -16.28 -8.20 11.32
N TYR A 265 -15.25 -9.04 11.37
CA TYR A 265 -15.09 -10.01 12.47
C TYR A 265 -14.95 -9.30 13.82
N ILE A 266 -14.10 -8.26 13.92
CA ILE A 266 -13.95 -7.46 15.15
C ILE A 266 -15.30 -6.85 15.56
N LEU A 267 -16.03 -6.23 14.64
CA LEU A 267 -17.33 -5.62 14.92
C LEU A 267 -18.38 -6.63 15.37
N ASN A 268 -18.40 -7.81 14.75
CA ASN A 268 -19.34 -8.88 15.12
C ASN A 268 -19.05 -9.39 16.53
N THR A 269 -17.78 -9.62 16.87
CA THR A 269 -17.36 -10.00 18.23
C THR A 269 -17.82 -8.98 19.26
N LEU A 270 -17.68 -7.69 18.96
CA LEU A 270 -18.11 -6.60 19.85
C LEU A 270 -19.63 -6.47 19.93
N SER A 271 -20.36 -6.63 18.82
CA SER A 271 -21.81 -6.45 18.77
C SER A 271 -22.58 -7.59 19.44
N MET A 272 -22.04 -8.82 19.43
CA MET A 272 -22.66 -9.99 20.07
C MET A 272 -22.57 -9.98 21.61
N HIS A 273 -21.90 -8.97 22.20
CA HIS A 273 -21.59 -8.88 23.64
C HIS A 273 -22.07 -7.56 24.29
N VAL A 274 -22.93 -6.81 23.59
CA VAL A 274 -23.75 -5.70 24.13
C VAL A 274 -25.16 -6.20 24.35
#